data_AF-A0A2E7ZG04-F1
#
_entry.id   AF-A0A2E7ZG04-F1
#
_cell.length_a   1.000
_cell.length_b   1.000
_cell.length_c   1.000
_cell.angle_alpha   90.00
_cell.angle_beta   90.00
_cell.angle_gamma   90.00
#
_symmetry.space_group_name_H-M   'P 1'
#
loop_
_entity.id
_entity.type
_entity.pdbx_description
1 polymer ?
#
loop_
_entity_poly.entity_id
_entity_poly.type
_entity_poly.pdbx_seq_one_letter_code
_entity_poly.pdbx_strand_id
1 'polypeptide(L)'
;MNKMEFEIEPVWQSRFQKTFLAGTGREEALHFCSIKVDSVPDTLESEGISLCKHWLEQDDFPRDGILLLHLERKRKEFWNTNQVCVYHQLYEFETKNTDQWIRGCTWKGESETSEWISLIESVDSKPLECIAKHFGAAIVSPDEPLRLEELKIPKPWGHEGWYTGVEKRGVASVFDHFGCTELPYALGLFPEKLLNGHDKKLILLKT
;
A
#
# COMPACT_ATOMS: atom_id res chain seq x y z
N MET A 1 -24.25 -6.19 -13.45
CA MET A 1 -23.76 -6.98 -12.32
C MET A 1 -22.44 -7.60 -12.72
N ASN A 2 -21.37 -6.91 -12.36
CA ASN A 2 -20.02 -7.27 -12.76
C ASN A 2 -19.47 -8.28 -11.73
N LYS A 3 -18.74 -9.30 -12.18
CA LYS A 3 -18.25 -10.40 -11.33
C LYS A 3 -17.43 -9.91 -10.11
N MET A 4 -16.88 -8.69 -10.18
CA MET A 4 -16.19 -7.97 -9.10
C MET A 4 -17.08 -7.59 -7.91
N GLU A 5 -18.37 -7.26 -8.11
CA GLU A 5 -19.26 -6.83 -7.01
C GLU A 5 -19.47 -7.95 -5.99
N PHE A 6 -19.50 -9.21 -6.44
CA PHE A 6 -19.83 -10.35 -5.59
C PHE A 6 -18.68 -10.78 -4.66
N GLU A 7 -17.42 -10.48 -5.01
CA GLU A 7 -16.24 -10.83 -4.19
C GLU A 7 -15.85 -9.73 -3.20
N ILE A 8 -16.18 -8.46 -3.50
CA ILE A 8 -15.87 -7.31 -2.63
C ILE A 8 -16.81 -7.24 -1.43
N GLU A 9 -18.10 -7.55 -1.63
CA GLU A 9 -19.15 -7.31 -0.64
C GLU A 9 -18.87 -7.93 0.74
N PRO A 10 -18.50 -9.23 0.86
CA PRO A 10 -18.29 -9.83 2.19
C PRO A 10 -17.12 -9.20 2.96
N VAL A 11 -16.05 -8.82 2.25
CA VAL A 11 -14.86 -8.19 2.82
C VAL A 11 -15.12 -6.73 3.16
N TRP A 12 -15.92 -6.04 2.35
CA TRP A 12 -16.33 -4.66 2.58
C TRP A 12 -17.28 -4.55 3.79
N GLN A 13 -18.13 -5.54 4.04
CA GLN A 13 -19.07 -5.52 5.17
C GLN A 13 -18.39 -5.71 6.54
N SER A 14 -17.20 -6.31 6.61
CA SER A 14 -16.44 -6.49 7.86
C SER A 14 -15.49 -5.33 8.19
N ARG A 15 -15.55 -4.23 7.41
CA ARG A 15 -14.65 -3.09 7.55
C ARG A 15 -14.86 -2.33 8.86
N PHE A 16 -13.79 -1.77 9.39
CA PHE A 16 -13.82 -0.77 10.44
C PHE A 16 -13.73 0.63 9.82
N GLN A 17 -14.59 1.56 10.24
CA GLN A 17 -14.60 2.94 9.75
C GLN A 17 -14.56 3.95 10.88
N LYS A 18 -13.84 5.05 10.66
CA LYS A 18 -13.79 6.19 11.57
C LYS A 18 -13.58 7.49 10.80
N THR A 19 -14.33 8.52 11.15
CA THR A 19 -14.12 9.88 10.62
C THR A 19 -13.51 10.75 11.70
N PHE A 20 -12.44 11.46 11.35
CA PHE A 20 -11.83 12.51 12.16
C PHE A 20 -12.23 13.86 11.55
N LEU A 21 -12.96 14.66 12.31
CA LEU A 21 -13.48 15.94 11.83
C LEU A 21 -12.36 16.99 11.73
N ALA A 22 -12.51 17.94 10.81
CA ALA A 22 -11.68 19.14 10.79
C ALA A 22 -11.86 19.93 12.09
N GLY A 23 -10.80 20.57 12.60
CA GLY A 23 -10.83 21.25 13.89
C GLY A 23 -9.48 21.76 14.36
N THR A 24 -9.35 22.03 15.66
CA THR A 24 -8.08 22.51 16.27
C THR A 24 -7.01 21.43 16.17
N GLY A 25 -6.25 21.45 15.08
CA GLY A 25 -5.19 20.49 14.77
C GLY A 25 -5.22 19.99 13.33
N ARG A 26 -6.40 19.84 12.71
CA ARG A 26 -6.55 19.27 11.36
C ARG A 26 -7.28 20.18 10.39
N GLU A 27 -6.64 20.46 9.25
CA GLU A 27 -7.15 21.38 8.21
C GLU A 27 -8.40 20.87 7.49
N GLU A 28 -8.48 19.55 7.26
CA GLU A 28 -9.62 18.93 6.58
C GLU A 28 -10.04 17.61 7.26
N ALA A 29 -11.26 17.14 6.96
CA ALA A 29 -11.73 15.88 7.52
C ALA A 29 -10.88 14.71 7.00
N LEU A 30 -10.74 13.68 7.82
CA LEU A 30 -10.10 12.43 7.45
C LEU A 30 -11.08 11.28 7.61
N HIS A 31 -11.35 10.57 6.52
CA HIS A 31 -12.18 9.38 6.49
C HIS A 31 -11.27 8.16 6.45
N PHE A 32 -11.30 7.36 7.50
CA PHE A 32 -10.46 6.19 7.63
C PHE A 32 -11.29 4.90 7.53
N CYS A 33 -10.79 3.94 6.75
CA CYS A 33 -11.34 2.58 6.64
C CYS A 33 -10.22 1.55 6.76
N SER A 34 -10.45 0.50 7.55
CA SER A 34 -9.56 -0.65 7.68
C SER A 34 -10.30 -1.92 7.29
N ILE A 35 -9.64 -2.74 6.48
CA ILE A 35 -10.17 -4.02 6.00
C ILE A 35 -9.10 -5.09 6.22
N LYS A 36 -9.53 -6.22 6.78
CA LYS A 36 -8.71 -7.43 6.85
C LYS A 36 -9.12 -8.37 5.73
N VAL A 37 -8.18 -8.68 4.84
CA VAL A 37 -8.41 -9.59 3.71
C VAL A 37 -7.84 -10.96 4.10
N ASP A 38 -8.72 -11.82 4.61
CA ASP A 38 -8.35 -13.14 5.14
C ASP A 38 -8.04 -14.20 4.06
N SER A 39 -8.40 -13.94 2.80
CA SER A 39 -8.17 -14.87 1.71
C SER A 39 -6.71 -14.79 1.23
N VAL A 40 -6.07 -15.97 1.14
CA VAL A 40 -4.66 -16.12 0.76
C VAL A 40 -4.38 -16.00 -0.75
N PRO A 41 -5.29 -16.29 -1.70
CA PRO A 41 -4.85 -16.20 -3.09
C PRO A 41 -4.68 -14.73 -3.48
N ASP A 42 -3.59 -14.46 -4.19
CA ASP A 42 -3.31 -13.24 -4.95
C ASP A 42 -4.44 -12.88 -5.96
N THR A 43 -5.60 -13.55 -5.93
CA THR A 43 -6.75 -13.35 -6.82
C THR A 43 -7.72 -12.29 -6.33
N LEU A 44 -7.67 -11.89 -5.05
CA LEU A 44 -8.33 -10.66 -4.60
C LEU A 44 -7.46 -9.45 -4.97
N GLU A 45 -7.16 -9.34 -6.27
CA GLU A 45 -6.71 -8.11 -6.92
C GLU A 45 -7.89 -7.14 -7.09
N SER A 46 -8.81 -7.06 -6.13
CA SER A 46 -9.53 -5.81 -5.97
C SER A 46 -8.49 -4.79 -5.52
N GLU A 47 -8.06 -3.96 -6.47
CA GLU A 47 -7.13 -2.87 -6.22
C GLU A 47 -7.63 -2.05 -5.02
N GLY A 48 -6.72 -1.61 -4.15
CA GLY A 48 -7.07 -0.62 -3.13
C GLY A 48 -7.77 0.60 -3.76
N ILE A 49 -7.39 0.95 -4.98
CA ILE A 49 -8.07 1.94 -5.84
C ILE A 49 -9.55 1.62 -6.05
N SER A 50 -9.88 0.39 -6.45
CA SER A 50 -11.26 -0.02 -6.70
C SER A 50 -12.11 0.02 -5.44
N LEU A 51 -11.53 -0.35 -4.29
CA LEU A 51 -12.21 -0.23 -2.98
C LEU A 51 -12.42 1.23 -2.58
N CYS A 52 -11.44 2.10 -2.83
CA CYS A 52 -11.60 3.54 -2.60
C CYS A 52 -12.66 4.16 -3.50
N LYS A 53 -12.69 3.79 -4.79
CA LYS A 53 -13.75 4.21 -5.72
C LYS A 53 -15.12 3.74 -5.25
N HIS A 54 -15.25 2.46 -4.90
CA HIS A 54 -16.49 1.91 -4.35
C HIS A 54 -16.94 2.65 -3.09
N TRP A 55 -16.00 3.06 -2.23
CA TRP A 55 -16.33 3.87 -1.05
C TRP A 55 -16.84 5.28 -1.42
N LEU A 56 -16.19 5.94 -2.36
CA LEU A 56 -16.54 7.28 -2.85
C LEU A 56 -17.88 7.32 -3.61
N GLU A 57 -18.28 6.20 -4.20
CA GLU A 57 -19.54 6.01 -4.93
C GLU A 57 -20.75 5.80 -3.98
N GLN A 58 -20.55 5.62 -2.68
CA GLN A 58 -21.65 5.53 -1.73
C GLN A 58 -22.34 6.90 -1.60
N ASP A 59 -23.68 6.91 -1.71
CA ASP A 59 -24.50 8.14 -1.79
C ASP A 59 -24.25 9.12 -0.63
N ASP A 60 -23.90 8.62 0.56
CA ASP A 60 -23.70 9.40 1.77
C ASP A 60 -22.22 9.70 2.08
N PHE A 61 -21.27 9.39 1.19
CA PHE A 61 -19.84 9.60 1.48
C PHE A 61 -19.46 11.08 1.43
N PRO A 62 -18.85 11.64 2.50
CA PRO A 62 -18.41 13.03 2.51
C PRO A 62 -17.30 13.26 1.46
N ARG A 63 -17.47 14.28 0.62
CA ARG A 63 -16.52 14.61 -0.48
C ARG A 63 -15.54 15.72 -0.12
N ASP A 64 -15.45 16.03 1.16
CA ASP A 64 -14.60 17.05 1.73
C ASP A 64 -13.56 16.43 2.65
N GLY A 65 -12.32 16.29 2.16
CA GLY A 65 -11.18 15.87 2.96
C GLY A 65 -10.32 14.79 2.33
N ILE A 66 -9.63 14.04 3.17
CA ILE A 66 -8.75 12.94 2.79
C ILE A 66 -9.39 11.60 3.15
N LEU A 67 -9.26 10.62 2.26
CA LEU A 67 -9.61 9.23 2.51
C LEU A 67 -8.32 8.42 2.76
N LEU A 68 -8.29 7.68 3.86
CA LEU A 68 -7.28 6.68 4.17
C LEU A 68 -7.90 5.28 4.15
N LEU A 69 -7.43 4.43 3.23
CA LEU A 69 -7.81 3.03 3.18
C LEU A 69 -6.63 2.16 3.61
N HIS A 70 -6.82 1.42 4.68
CA HIS A 70 -5.89 0.40 5.15
C HIS A 70 -6.38 -0.99 4.76
N LEU A 71 -5.47 -1.80 4.20
CA LEU A 71 -5.69 -3.20 3.87
C LEU A 71 -4.64 -4.06 4.57
N GLU A 72 -5.07 -4.96 5.45
CA GLU A 72 -4.24 -6.06 5.94
C GLU A 72 -4.41 -7.26 5.01
N ARG A 73 -3.30 -7.82 4.53
CA ARG A 73 -3.27 -8.88 3.52
C ARG A 73 -2.23 -9.93 3.87
N LYS A 74 -2.36 -11.08 3.21
CA LYS A 74 -1.39 -12.19 3.27
C LYS A 74 -0.87 -12.45 1.86
N ARG A 75 0.42 -12.71 1.71
CA ARG A 75 1.05 -13.12 0.44
C ARG A 75 2.01 -14.27 0.69
N LYS A 76 2.09 -15.18 -0.28
CA LYS A 76 3.15 -16.18 -0.35
C LYS A 76 4.38 -15.61 -1.05
N GLU A 77 5.50 -15.50 -0.34
CA GLU A 77 6.74 -14.95 -0.87
C GLU A 77 7.57 -16.04 -1.55
N PHE A 78 7.52 -16.15 -2.88
CA PHE A 78 8.31 -17.15 -3.60
C PHE A 78 9.82 -16.97 -3.43
N TRP A 79 10.26 -15.74 -3.15
CA TRP A 79 11.65 -15.38 -2.87
C TRP A 79 12.06 -15.71 -1.43
N ASN A 80 11.13 -15.75 -0.48
CA ASN A 80 11.44 -16.06 0.92
C ASN A 80 10.94 -17.45 1.30
N THR A 81 11.50 -18.49 0.67
CA THR A 81 11.19 -19.91 0.98
C THR A 81 9.71 -20.29 0.89
N ASN A 82 8.90 -19.56 0.11
CA ASN A 82 7.44 -19.76 0.04
C ASN A 82 6.70 -19.53 1.36
N GLN A 83 7.28 -18.72 2.26
CA GLN A 83 6.66 -18.30 3.51
C GLN A 83 5.44 -17.43 3.24
N VAL A 84 4.41 -17.57 4.08
CA VAL A 84 3.28 -16.65 4.10
C VAL A 84 3.65 -15.45 4.96
N CYS A 85 3.61 -14.26 4.37
CA CYS A 85 3.90 -13.00 5.02
C CYS A 85 2.60 -12.19 5.15
N VAL A 86 2.34 -11.71 6.37
CA VAL A 86 1.32 -10.67 6.63
C VAL A 86 1.94 -9.32 6.29
N TYR A 87 1.18 -8.51 5.56
CA TYR A 87 1.59 -7.16 5.18
C TYR A 87 0.38 -6.23 5.17
N HIS A 88 0.69 -4.95 5.26
CA HIS A 88 -0.28 -3.88 5.38
C HIS A 88 -0.04 -2.86 4.28
N GLN A 89 -1.11 -2.43 3.64
CA GLN A 89 -1.09 -1.34 2.67
C GLN A 89 -1.95 -0.21 3.20
N LEU A 90 -1.41 1.00 3.16
CA LEU A 90 -2.18 2.21 3.42
C LEU A 90 -2.20 3.05 2.15
N TYR A 91 -3.39 3.46 1.76
CA TYR A 91 -3.62 4.33 0.64
C TYR A 91 -4.19 5.65 1.14
N GLU A 92 -3.70 6.76 0.58
CA GLU A 92 -4.21 8.10 0.80
C GLU A 92 -4.74 8.67 -0.51
N PHE A 93 -5.95 9.22 -0.43
CA PHE A 93 -6.68 9.77 -1.56
C PHE A 93 -7.30 11.12 -1.19
N GLU A 94 -7.20 12.09 -2.10
CA GLU A 94 -7.99 13.32 -2.01
C GLU A 94 -9.42 13.06 -2.51
N THR A 95 -10.42 13.34 -1.67
CA THR A 95 -11.84 13.08 -2.01
C THR A 95 -12.41 14.05 -3.04
N LYS A 96 -11.80 15.25 -3.17
CA LYS A 96 -12.25 16.31 -4.09
C LYS A 96 -11.82 16.06 -5.54
N ASN A 97 -10.67 15.44 -5.73
CA ASN A 97 -10.10 15.16 -7.05
C ASN A 97 -9.66 13.70 -7.14
N THR A 98 -10.61 12.84 -7.48
CA THR A 98 -10.42 11.38 -7.55
C THR A 98 -9.40 10.94 -8.59
N ASP A 99 -9.01 11.83 -9.51
CA ASP A 99 -8.18 11.47 -10.66
C ASP A 99 -6.68 11.76 -10.46
N GLN A 100 -6.27 12.55 -9.46
CA GLN A 100 -4.91 13.12 -9.45
C GLN A 100 -4.09 13.05 -8.16
N TRP A 101 -4.58 12.44 -7.08
CA TRP A 101 -3.76 12.35 -5.87
C TRP A 101 -3.96 11.04 -5.12
N ILE A 102 -3.28 9.99 -5.59
CA ILE A 102 -3.17 8.74 -4.86
C ILE A 102 -1.72 8.45 -4.51
N ARG A 103 -1.47 8.20 -3.24
CA ARG A 103 -0.19 7.70 -2.75
C ARG A 103 -0.42 6.67 -1.67
N GLY A 104 0.60 5.89 -1.35
CA GLY A 104 0.47 4.85 -0.34
C GLY A 104 1.79 4.27 0.08
N CYS A 105 1.78 3.54 1.19
CA CYS A 105 2.93 2.83 1.70
C CYS A 105 2.57 1.38 2.02
N THR A 106 3.56 0.50 1.98
CA THR A 106 3.41 -0.91 2.37
C THR A 106 4.47 -1.31 3.36
N TRP A 107 4.06 -1.97 4.44
CA TRP A 107 4.94 -2.52 5.47
C TRP A 107 4.57 -3.97 5.79
N LYS A 108 5.52 -4.69 6.39
CA LYS A 108 5.37 -6.10 6.77
C LYS A 108 5.19 -6.24 8.27
N GLY A 109 4.70 -7.41 8.66
CA GLY A 109 4.58 -7.81 10.06
C GLY A 109 3.14 -7.74 10.53
N GLU A 110 2.94 -8.18 11.77
CA GLU A 110 1.66 -7.99 12.45
C GLU A 110 1.59 -6.56 12.98
N SER A 111 0.47 -5.90 12.78
CA SER A 111 0.16 -4.64 13.46
C SER A 111 -1.28 -4.65 13.96
N GLU A 112 -1.51 -4.04 15.11
CA GLU A 112 -2.85 -3.92 15.68
C GLU A 112 -3.55 -2.67 15.16
N THR A 113 -4.87 -2.77 14.95
CA THR A 113 -5.73 -1.65 14.55
C THR A 113 -5.55 -0.43 15.47
N SER A 114 -5.35 -0.66 16.76
CA SER A 114 -5.14 0.38 17.78
C SER A 114 -3.87 1.20 17.56
N GLU A 115 -2.79 0.59 17.08
CA GLU A 115 -1.48 1.23 16.93
C GLU A 115 -1.56 2.38 15.92
N TRP A 116 -2.01 2.11 14.71
CA TRP A 116 -2.08 3.14 13.68
C TRP A 116 -3.28 4.09 13.86
N ILE A 117 -4.36 3.70 14.55
CA ILE A 117 -5.40 4.68 14.96
C ILE A 117 -4.78 5.75 15.85
N SER A 118 -3.93 5.36 16.80
CA SER A 118 -3.25 6.32 17.69
C SER A 118 -2.29 7.24 16.92
N LEU A 119 -1.63 6.73 15.88
CA LEU A 119 -0.80 7.53 14.97
C LEU A 119 -1.64 8.53 14.17
N ILE A 120 -2.83 8.14 13.70
CA ILE A 120 -3.74 9.03 12.99
C ILE A 120 -4.26 10.14 13.93
N GLU A 121 -4.60 9.77 15.17
CA GLU A 121 -5.13 10.70 16.18
C GLU A 121 -4.11 11.72 16.68
N SER A 122 -2.84 11.33 16.76
CA SER A 122 -1.77 12.15 17.32
C SER A 122 -1.20 13.19 16.35
N VAL A 123 -1.62 13.18 15.07
CA VAL A 123 -0.99 13.97 14.01
C VAL A 123 -1.97 14.96 13.39
N ASP A 124 -1.51 16.20 13.31
CA ASP A 124 -2.30 17.35 12.89
C ASP A 124 -2.60 17.37 11.37
N SER A 125 -1.67 17.00 10.47
CA SER A 125 -1.93 17.21 9.03
C SER A 125 -1.47 16.14 8.05
N LYS A 126 -0.67 15.14 8.44
CA LYS A 126 -0.09 14.18 7.48
C LYS A 126 -0.02 12.72 7.96
N PRO A 127 -1.16 12.04 8.08
CA PRO A 127 -1.21 10.69 8.64
C PRO A 127 -0.39 9.65 7.85
N LEU A 128 -0.42 9.67 6.51
CA LEU A 128 0.35 8.73 5.70
C LEU A 128 1.86 8.85 5.97
N GLU A 129 2.38 10.08 6.00
CA GLU A 129 3.79 10.36 6.28
C GLU A 129 4.21 9.88 7.68
N CYS A 130 3.34 10.07 8.67
CA CYS A 130 3.60 9.60 10.03
C CYS A 130 3.60 8.07 10.14
N ILE A 131 2.65 7.40 9.49
CA ILE A 131 2.59 5.94 9.46
C ILE A 131 3.77 5.36 8.69
N ALA A 132 4.09 5.92 7.52
CA ALA A 132 5.24 5.51 6.72
C ALA A 132 6.55 5.64 7.51
N LYS A 133 6.75 6.76 8.20
CA LYS A 133 7.90 6.98 9.08
C LYS A 133 7.95 6.00 10.25
N HIS A 134 6.82 5.72 10.88
CA HIS A 134 6.74 4.80 12.04
C HIS A 134 7.15 3.38 11.64
N PHE A 135 6.65 2.90 10.50
CA PHE A 135 6.95 1.55 10.00
C PHE A 135 8.19 1.47 9.10
N GLY A 136 8.88 2.59 8.85
CA GLY A 136 10.04 2.65 7.97
C GLY A 136 9.72 2.23 6.53
N ALA A 137 8.53 2.57 6.04
CA ALA A 137 8.05 2.22 4.70
C ALA A 137 8.22 3.39 3.73
N ALA A 138 8.51 3.08 2.47
CA ALA A 138 8.54 4.08 1.41
C ALA A 138 7.11 4.48 1.01
N ILE A 139 6.88 5.78 0.81
CA ILE A 139 5.68 6.26 0.13
C ILE A 139 5.89 6.15 -1.37
N VAL A 140 4.93 5.52 -2.04
CA VAL A 140 4.86 5.37 -3.48
C VAL A 140 3.70 6.21 -4.00
N SER A 141 3.94 6.89 -5.12
CA SER A 141 2.91 7.52 -5.95
C SER A 141 3.08 7.00 -7.38
N PRO A 142 1.99 6.70 -8.10
CA PRO A 142 2.08 6.36 -9.52
C PRO A 142 2.46 7.56 -10.39
N ASP A 143 2.35 8.78 -9.86
CA ASP A 143 2.67 10.03 -10.55
C ASP A 143 4.13 10.46 -10.34
N GLU A 144 4.89 9.71 -9.53
CA GLU A 144 6.30 9.97 -9.24
C GLU A 144 7.21 8.78 -9.63
N PRO A 145 8.46 9.01 -10.06
CA PRO A 145 9.40 7.93 -10.33
C PRO A 145 9.71 7.09 -9.09
N LEU A 146 9.67 5.77 -9.24
CA LEU A 146 10.17 4.85 -8.21
C LEU A 146 11.68 5.01 -8.03
N ARG A 147 12.12 5.31 -6.80
CA ARG A 147 13.53 5.39 -6.45
C ARG A 147 14.02 4.00 -6.04
N LEU A 148 14.74 3.32 -6.92
CA LEU A 148 15.29 1.99 -6.67
C LEU A 148 16.63 2.08 -5.94
N GLU A 149 16.82 1.24 -4.92
CA GLU A 149 18.11 1.06 -4.25
C GLU A 149 18.90 -0.08 -4.92
N GLU A 150 20.20 0.12 -5.13
CA GLU A 150 21.08 -0.95 -5.62
C GLU A 150 21.26 -2.02 -4.54
N LEU A 151 20.71 -3.22 -4.78
CA LEU A 151 20.94 -4.39 -3.96
C LEU A 151 22.26 -5.06 -4.35
N LYS A 152 23.22 -5.08 -3.43
CA LYS A 152 24.52 -5.71 -3.64
C LYS A 152 24.50 -7.19 -3.27
N ILE A 153 24.58 -8.06 -4.27
CA ILE A 153 24.67 -9.51 -4.09
C ILE A 153 26.13 -9.95 -4.04
N PRO A 154 26.64 -10.47 -2.90
CA PRO A 154 28.03 -10.86 -2.76
C PRO A 154 28.45 -11.96 -3.74
N LYS A 155 29.68 -11.84 -4.27
CA LYS A 155 30.34 -12.84 -5.13
C LYS A 155 31.80 -13.02 -4.72
N PRO A 156 32.43 -14.16 -5.06
CA PRO A 156 33.87 -14.35 -4.82
C PRO A 156 34.76 -13.28 -5.47
N TRP A 157 34.28 -12.60 -6.52
CA TRP A 157 34.99 -11.57 -7.28
C TRP A 157 34.46 -10.15 -7.02
N GLY A 158 33.68 -9.92 -5.96
CA GLY A 158 33.10 -8.60 -5.63
C GLY A 158 31.60 -8.70 -5.34
N HIS A 159 30.77 -7.99 -6.11
CA HIS A 159 29.31 -8.09 -6.04
C HIS A 159 28.67 -7.91 -7.41
N GLU A 160 27.46 -8.42 -7.58
CA GLU A 160 26.54 -7.99 -8.63
C GLU A 160 25.59 -6.93 -8.03
N GLY A 161 25.39 -5.82 -8.72
CA GLY A 161 24.42 -4.79 -8.32
C GLY A 161 23.07 -5.06 -8.97
N TRP A 162 21.99 -5.20 -8.21
CA TRP A 162 20.64 -5.49 -8.72
C TRP A 162 19.69 -4.31 -8.44
N TYR A 163 18.87 -3.94 -9.43
CA TYR A 163 17.86 -2.87 -9.28
C TYR A 163 16.42 -3.39 -9.24
N THR A 164 16.16 -4.55 -9.84
CA THR A 164 14.82 -5.15 -9.92
C THR A 164 14.79 -6.62 -9.51
N GLY A 165 15.88 -7.11 -8.93
CA GLY A 165 16.02 -8.52 -8.58
C GLY A 165 15.09 -8.93 -7.44
N VAL A 166 14.29 -9.97 -7.66
CA VAL A 166 13.39 -10.57 -6.65
C VAL A 166 13.68 -12.07 -6.64
N GLU A 167 14.70 -12.46 -5.88
CA GLU A 167 15.16 -13.85 -5.81
C GLU A 167 15.45 -14.27 -4.37
N LYS A 168 15.66 -15.58 -4.15
CA LYS A 168 16.06 -16.13 -2.84
C LYS A 168 17.34 -15.53 -2.26
N ARG A 169 18.21 -14.99 -3.13
CA ARG A 169 19.48 -14.38 -2.71
C ARG A 169 19.32 -12.92 -2.26
N GLY A 170 18.19 -12.30 -2.56
CA GLY A 170 17.89 -10.94 -2.17
C GLY A 170 16.78 -10.33 -3.02
N VAL A 171 16.15 -9.31 -2.45
CA VAL A 171 14.98 -8.62 -3.00
C VAL A 171 15.31 -7.14 -3.07
N ALA A 172 15.19 -6.56 -4.27
CA ALA A 172 15.36 -5.14 -4.50
C ALA A 172 14.23 -4.37 -3.83
N SER A 173 14.47 -3.09 -3.54
CA SER A 173 13.54 -2.23 -2.82
C SER A 173 13.40 -0.87 -3.47
N VAL A 174 12.26 -0.24 -3.19
CA VAL A 174 12.00 1.18 -3.40
C VAL A 174 12.28 1.90 -2.09
N PHE A 175 12.90 3.08 -2.14
CA PHE A 175 13.17 3.89 -0.96
C PHE A 175 12.74 5.34 -1.13
N ASP A 176 12.47 6.00 -0.01
CA ASP A 176 12.35 7.45 0.06
C ASP A 176 12.96 7.94 1.39
N HIS A 177 12.62 9.15 1.81
CA HIS A 177 13.07 9.70 3.10
C HIS A 177 12.35 9.14 4.34
N PHE A 178 11.23 8.41 4.18
CA PHE A 178 10.51 7.77 5.27
C PHE A 178 10.99 6.34 5.51
N GLY A 179 11.40 5.63 4.45
CA GLY A 179 12.02 4.33 4.59
C GLY A 179 12.14 3.55 3.30
N CYS A 180 11.99 2.23 3.41
CA CYS A 180 12.30 1.28 2.35
C CYS A 180 11.24 0.18 2.28
N THR A 181 10.79 -0.14 1.07
CA THR A 181 9.76 -1.15 0.82
C THR A 181 10.23 -2.08 -0.28
N GLU A 182 10.21 -3.39 -0.03
CA GLU A 182 10.55 -4.40 -1.03
C GLU A 182 9.72 -4.22 -2.31
N LEU A 183 10.39 -4.32 -3.46
CA LEU A 183 9.82 -3.99 -4.78
C LEU A 183 8.51 -4.72 -5.09
N PRO A 184 8.33 -6.03 -4.79
CA PRO A 184 7.04 -6.70 -5.01
C PRO A 184 5.86 -6.12 -4.23
N TYR A 185 6.12 -5.47 -3.11
CA TYR A 185 5.11 -4.83 -2.27
C TYR A 185 4.81 -3.42 -2.75
N ALA A 186 5.84 -2.65 -3.11
CA ALA A 186 5.70 -1.32 -3.70
C ALA A 186 4.88 -1.37 -5.01
N LEU A 187 5.19 -2.31 -5.91
CA LEU A 187 4.44 -2.52 -7.15
C LEU A 187 3.02 -3.03 -6.92
N GLY A 188 2.77 -3.64 -5.76
CA GLY A 188 1.46 -4.14 -5.35
C GLY A 188 0.49 -3.05 -4.88
N LEU A 189 0.94 -1.80 -4.70
CA LEU A 189 0.06 -0.67 -4.36
C LEU A 189 -0.79 -0.26 -5.58
N PHE A 190 -0.14 -0.03 -6.72
CA PHE A 190 -0.80 0.48 -7.93
C PHE A 190 -0.47 -0.38 -9.14
N PRO A 191 -0.85 -1.67 -9.15
CA PRO A 191 -0.45 -2.60 -10.22
C PRO A 191 -0.85 -2.10 -11.60
N GLU A 192 -2.07 -1.60 -11.79
CA GLU A 192 -2.49 -1.04 -13.09
C GLU A 192 -1.72 0.22 -13.48
N LYS A 193 -1.50 1.15 -12.55
CA LYS A 193 -0.80 2.40 -12.88
C LYS A 193 0.72 2.22 -13.07
N LEU A 194 1.34 1.27 -12.38
CA LEU A 194 2.80 1.04 -12.42
C LEU A 194 3.21 -0.03 -13.43
N LEU A 195 2.35 -1.03 -13.66
CA LEU A 195 2.64 -2.18 -14.53
C LEU A 195 1.72 -2.27 -15.74
N ASN A 196 0.69 -1.41 -15.87
CA ASN A 196 -0.23 -1.38 -17.00
C ASN A 196 -0.88 -2.75 -17.28
N GLY A 197 -1.34 -3.43 -16.22
CA GLY A 197 -1.97 -4.75 -16.30
C GLY A 197 -1.03 -5.89 -16.75
N HIS A 198 0.28 -5.65 -16.84
CA HIS A 198 1.25 -6.69 -17.20
C HIS A 198 1.59 -7.59 -16.01
N ASP A 199 2.00 -8.83 -16.31
CA ASP A 199 2.41 -9.82 -15.33
C ASP A 199 3.50 -9.27 -14.39
N LYS A 200 3.40 -9.56 -13.09
CA LYS A 200 4.33 -9.15 -12.03
C LYS A 200 5.72 -9.76 -12.18
N LYS A 201 5.97 -10.52 -13.25
CA LYS A 201 7.28 -11.10 -13.56
C LYS A 201 8.24 -10.01 -14.02
N LEU A 202 9.02 -9.51 -13.07
CA LEU A 202 10.06 -8.51 -13.31
C LEU A 202 11.22 -9.08 -14.13
N ILE A 203 11.75 -8.25 -15.02
CA ILE A 203 13.05 -8.47 -15.64
C ILE A 203 14.12 -8.17 -14.58
N LEU A 204 15.18 -8.99 -14.51
CA LEU A 204 16.35 -8.70 -13.67
C LEU A 204 17.27 -7.68 -14.36
N LEU A 205 17.30 -6.46 -13.83
CA LEU A 205 18.26 -5.42 -14.19
C LEU A 205 19.44 -5.47 -13.22
N LYS A 206 20.65 -5.64 -13.76
CA LYS A 206 21.89 -5.76 -12.99
C LYS A 206 23.08 -5.07 -13.66
N THR A 207 24.08 -4.71 -12.86
CA THR A 207 25.39 -4.15 -13.28
C THR A 207 26.54 -5.08 -12.92
#